data_AF-A0A959R568-F1
#
_entry.id   AF-A0A959R568-F1
#
_cell.length_a   1.000
_cell.length_b   1.000
_cell.length_c   1.000
_cell.angle_alpha   90.00
_cell.angle_beta   90.00
_cell.angle_gamma   90.00
#
_symmetry.space_group_name_H-M   'P 1'
#
loop_
_entity.id
_entity.type
_entity.pdbx_description
1 polymer ?
#
loop_
_entity_poly.entity_id
_entity_poly.type
_entity_poly.pdbx_seq_one_letter_code
_entity_poly.pdbx_strand_id
1 'polypeptide(L)'
;MNKFILTVLLFCCTITPSRLLAWGPEGHAIVGRLAMRFVHDDVKQNIYKLLGNMTVDTAANWMDIVKSNSDYDFMRSWHYVDFPKGQQYIPSNNDNIINRLTLAYNELKHKKLLCEDQVRTDLLIILHLMGDLHMPLHAAYDEDLGGNKVVIQYDTIKTHNLHWFWDEDIINLTKITDADCLQFYDKTMSDTLHEVDFISWMYDSRSLLSSVYDFPGFILDEKYLQTNKVVVQKQLLKAGIRLALVLNKLFYSPAPIIDFSAITATYKNGIDVKNAENYLGKKVTVCSRVYSIRSSPAITQISIGNKFPNNPLTIIIFGKNYSRFSQPLIDLYTDKNICVKGTITEYKGKPQIVVDDPGDILIL
;
A
#
# COMPACT_ATOMS: atom_id res chain seq x y z
N MET A 1 -32.48 -45.41 53.75
CA MET A 1 -31.74 -45.96 52.59
C MET A 1 -31.91 -44.99 51.44
N ASN A 2 -30.95 -44.08 51.25
CA ASN A 2 -31.00 -43.03 50.23
C ASN A 2 -30.47 -43.58 48.90
N LYS A 3 -31.27 -43.47 47.83
CA LYS A 3 -30.85 -43.76 46.46
C LYS A 3 -30.17 -42.52 45.88
N PHE A 4 -28.86 -42.59 45.63
CA PHE A 4 -28.12 -41.62 44.84
C PHE A 4 -28.41 -41.87 43.35
N ILE A 5 -28.96 -40.86 42.67
CA ILE A 5 -29.08 -40.82 41.20
C ILE A 5 -27.78 -40.16 40.69
N LEU A 6 -26.99 -40.92 39.95
CA LEU A 6 -25.76 -40.43 39.31
C LEU A 6 -26.14 -39.80 37.96
N THR A 7 -26.32 -38.48 37.94
CA THR A 7 -26.52 -37.72 36.70
C THR A 7 -25.17 -37.52 36.03
N VAL A 8 -24.87 -38.28 34.98
CA VAL A 8 -23.70 -38.06 34.11
C VAL A 8 -23.96 -36.78 33.31
N LEU A 9 -23.31 -35.68 33.71
CA LEU A 9 -23.23 -34.47 32.90
C LEU A 9 -22.32 -34.76 31.70
N LEU A 10 -22.94 -34.98 30.55
CA LEU A 10 -22.25 -34.94 29.26
C LEU A 10 -21.77 -33.51 29.04
N PHE A 11 -20.48 -33.26 29.29
CA PHE A 11 -19.84 -32.00 28.93
C PHE A 11 -19.69 -32.00 27.40
N CYS A 12 -20.71 -31.49 26.71
CA CYS A 12 -20.65 -31.22 25.28
C CYS A 12 -19.65 -30.08 25.08
N CYS A 13 -18.40 -30.44 24.79
CA CYS A 13 -17.36 -29.51 24.41
C CYS A 13 -17.76 -28.97 23.03
N THR A 14 -18.47 -27.84 22.99
CA THR A 14 -18.75 -27.13 21.76
C THR A 14 -17.42 -26.60 21.23
N ILE A 15 -16.83 -27.30 20.27
CA ILE A 15 -15.72 -26.80 19.47
C ILE A 15 -16.29 -25.64 18.67
N THR A 16 -16.16 -24.41 19.19
CA THR A 16 -16.40 -23.22 18.39
C THR A 16 -15.35 -23.20 17.28
N PRO A 17 -15.72 -23.10 15.99
CA PRO A 17 -14.73 -22.95 14.94
C PRO A 17 -13.89 -21.71 15.26
N SER A 18 -12.57 -21.89 15.37
CA SER A 18 -11.63 -20.78 15.44
C SER A 18 -11.86 -19.93 14.20
N ARG A 19 -12.18 -18.65 14.42
CA ARG A 19 -12.28 -17.69 13.34
C ARG A 19 -10.87 -17.59 12.75
N LEU A 20 -10.69 -18.13 11.55
CA LEU A 20 -9.52 -17.91 10.70
C LEU A 20 -9.51 -16.43 10.31
N LEU A 21 -9.19 -15.56 11.26
CA LEU A 21 -8.85 -14.19 10.99
C LEU A 21 -7.46 -14.19 10.43
N ALA A 22 -7.27 -13.28 9.50
CA ALA A 22 -5.99 -13.06 8.87
C ALA A 22 -5.11 -12.26 9.85
N TRP A 23 -4.17 -11.37 9.44
CA TRP A 23 -3.64 -10.43 10.45
C TRP A 23 -4.82 -9.84 11.25
N GLY A 24 -4.64 -9.66 12.55
CA GLY A 24 -5.68 -9.03 13.36
C GLY A 24 -6.07 -7.65 12.78
N PRO A 25 -7.23 -7.09 13.15
CA PRO A 25 -7.72 -5.87 12.53
C PRO A 25 -6.72 -4.70 12.52
N GLU A 26 -5.90 -4.59 13.57
CA GLU A 26 -4.86 -3.58 13.65
C GLU A 26 -3.70 -3.85 12.68
N GLY A 27 -3.31 -5.12 12.47
CA GLY A 27 -2.27 -5.48 11.51
C GLY A 27 -2.63 -5.05 10.08
N HIS A 28 -3.84 -5.36 9.62
CA HIS A 28 -4.33 -4.89 8.32
C HIS A 28 -4.39 -3.36 8.22
N ALA A 29 -4.87 -2.71 9.29
CA ALA A 29 -4.94 -1.26 9.33
C ALA A 29 -3.54 -0.63 9.19
N ILE A 30 -2.53 -1.15 9.91
CA ILE A 30 -1.13 -0.72 9.78
C ILE A 30 -0.63 -0.92 8.35
N VAL A 31 -0.83 -2.09 7.74
CA VAL A 31 -0.40 -2.35 6.34
C VAL A 31 -1.02 -1.35 5.37
N GLY A 32 -2.33 -1.12 5.48
CA GLY A 32 -3.05 -0.17 4.65
C GLY A 32 -2.51 1.25 4.82
N ARG A 33 -2.37 1.74 6.06
CA ARG A 33 -1.85 3.08 6.36
C ARG A 33 -0.40 3.25 5.88
N LEU A 34 0.46 2.24 6.08
CA LEU A 34 1.84 2.25 5.58
C LEU A 34 1.86 2.31 4.06
N ALA A 35 1.04 1.52 3.35
CA ALA A 35 0.96 1.59 1.89
C ALA A 35 0.59 3.00 1.42
N MET A 36 -0.40 3.63 2.07
CA MET A 36 -0.81 5.00 1.72
C MET A 36 0.29 6.04 1.95
N ARG A 37 1.31 5.76 2.77
CA ARG A 37 2.49 6.65 2.92
C ARG A 37 3.46 6.56 1.74
N PHE A 38 3.50 5.42 1.04
CA PHE A 38 4.48 5.14 -0.01
C PHE A 38 3.90 5.18 -1.44
N VAL A 39 2.58 5.22 -1.60
CA VAL A 39 1.95 5.47 -2.91
C VAL A 39 2.21 6.90 -3.39
N HIS A 40 2.24 7.09 -4.70
CA HIS A 40 2.25 8.42 -5.29
C HIS A 40 0.96 9.17 -4.94
N ASP A 41 1.03 10.50 -4.89
CA ASP A 41 -0.10 11.30 -4.45
C ASP A 41 -1.29 11.27 -5.43
N ASP A 42 -1.06 11.16 -6.73
CA ASP A 42 -2.13 10.96 -7.71
C ASP A 42 -2.81 9.58 -7.53
N VAL A 43 -2.02 8.54 -7.29
CA VAL A 43 -2.49 7.19 -6.96
C VAL A 43 -3.32 7.21 -5.69
N LYS A 44 -2.83 7.90 -4.64
CA LYS A 44 -3.52 8.08 -3.37
C LYS A 44 -4.90 8.69 -3.54
N GLN A 45 -5.01 9.77 -4.32
CA GLN A 45 -6.30 10.41 -4.62
C GLN A 45 -7.24 9.49 -5.41
N ASN A 46 -6.71 8.75 -6.39
CA ASN A 46 -7.50 7.78 -7.16
C ASN A 46 -8.07 6.67 -6.25
N ILE A 47 -7.27 6.17 -5.30
CA ILE A 47 -7.71 5.19 -4.31
C ILE A 47 -8.79 5.77 -3.40
N TYR A 48 -8.58 6.95 -2.82
CA TYR A 48 -9.59 7.57 -1.95
C TYR A 48 -10.91 7.83 -2.68
N LYS A 49 -10.86 8.20 -3.96
CA LYS A 49 -12.06 8.33 -4.78
C LYS A 49 -12.83 7.01 -4.90
N LEU A 50 -12.13 5.89 -5.13
CA LEU A 50 -12.74 4.56 -5.22
C LEU A 50 -13.30 4.07 -3.87
N LEU A 51 -12.63 4.41 -2.76
CA LEU A 51 -13.08 4.07 -1.41
C LEU A 51 -14.29 4.92 -0.98
N GLY A 52 -14.42 6.15 -1.48
CA GLY A 52 -15.45 7.09 -1.06
C GLY A 52 -15.30 7.42 0.42
N ASN A 53 -16.34 7.15 1.23
CA ASN A 53 -16.31 7.41 2.68
C ASN A 53 -15.65 6.29 3.51
N MET A 54 -15.25 5.18 2.87
CA MET A 54 -14.61 4.07 3.57
C MET A 54 -13.17 4.44 3.92
N THR A 55 -12.80 4.33 5.21
CA THR A 55 -11.42 4.54 5.64
C THR A 55 -10.51 3.43 5.12
N VAL A 56 -9.21 3.70 5.00
CA VAL A 56 -8.22 2.69 4.59
C VAL A 56 -8.20 1.52 5.59
N ASP A 57 -8.32 1.81 6.88
CA ASP A 57 -8.40 0.81 7.94
C ASP A 57 -9.60 -0.12 7.75
N THR A 58 -10.78 0.43 7.43
CA THR A 58 -11.99 -0.35 7.13
C THR A 58 -11.81 -1.16 5.83
N ALA A 59 -11.20 -0.55 4.82
CA ALA A 59 -10.97 -1.17 3.52
C ALA A 59 -10.01 -2.36 3.63
N ALA A 60 -8.91 -2.20 4.36
CA ALA A 60 -7.93 -3.25 4.62
C ALA A 60 -8.51 -4.41 5.45
N ASN A 61 -9.57 -4.16 6.23
CA ASN A 61 -10.27 -5.17 7.01
C ASN A 61 -11.52 -5.75 6.34
N TRP A 62 -11.88 -5.27 5.15
CA TRP A 62 -13.19 -5.55 4.54
C TRP A 62 -13.44 -7.05 4.33
N MET A 63 -12.44 -7.81 3.86
CA MET A 63 -12.59 -9.25 3.61
C MET A 63 -12.94 -10.01 4.90
N ASP A 64 -12.28 -9.66 6.01
CA ASP A 64 -12.53 -10.29 7.32
C ASP A 64 -13.88 -9.89 7.90
N ILE A 65 -14.33 -8.67 7.63
CA ILE A 65 -15.67 -8.21 7.99
C ILE A 65 -16.73 -9.01 7.22
N VAL A 66 -16.60 -9.16 5.89
CA VAL A 66 -17.63 -9.83 5.09
C VAL A 66 -17.64 -11.35 5.25
N LYS A 67 -16.48 -11.99 5.44
CA LYS A 67 -16.39 -13.46 5.69
C LYS A 67 -16.99 -13.89 7.04
N SER A 68 -17.39 -12.93 7.89
CA SER A 68 -18.18 -13.21 9.09
C SER A 68 -19.64 -13.55 8.77
N ASN A 69 -20.11 -13.20 7.57
CA ASN A 69 -21.36 -13.68 6.98
C ASN A 69 -21.08 -14.98 6.20
N SER A 70 -21.86 -16.03 6.47
CA SER A 70 -21.76 -17.33 5.80
C SER A 70 -21.93 -17.26 4.27
N ASP A 71 -22.62 -16.25 3.76
CA ASP A 71 -22.75 -16.03 2.30
C ASP A 71 -21.38 -15.84 1.62
N TYR A 72 -20.35 -15.46 2.37
CA TYR A 72 -18.99 -15.22 1.92
C TYR A 72 -17.99 -16.30 2.37
N ASP A 73 -18.46 -17.47 2.82
CA ASP A 73 -17.59 -18.56 3.29
C ASP A 73 -16.60 -19.04 2.21
N PHE A 74 -16.94 -18.87 0.93
CA PHE A 74 -16.05 -19.17 -0.19
C PHE A 74 -14.75 -18.35 -0.17
N MET A 75 -14.72 -17.19 0.50
CA MET A 75 -13.52 -16.35 0.59
C MET A 75 -12.48 -16.92 1.56
N ARG A 76 -12.84 -17.86 2.45
CA ARG A 76 -11.94 -18.35 3.51
C ARG A 76 -10.63 -18.92 2.97
N SER A 77 -10.69 -19.69 1.88
CA SER A 77 -9.52 -20.27 1.24
C SER A 77 -8.63 -19.23 0.56
N TRP A 78 -9.13 -18.01 0.29
CA TRP A 78 -8.35 -16.96 -0.36
C TRP A 78 -7.30 -16.32 0.55
N HIS A 79 -7.36 -16.53 1.87
CA HIS A 79 -6.48 -15.86 2.83
C HIS A 79 -5.12 -16.54 3.02
N TYR A 80 -4.94 -17.77 2.54
CA TYR A 80 -3.73 -18.53 2.84
C TYR A 80 -3.33 -19.48 1.70
N VAL A 81 -2.15 -20.07 1.86
CA VAL A 81 -1.62 -21.16 1.02
C VAL A 81 -0.67 -22.04 1.85
N ASP A 82 -1.19 -23.17 2.33
CA ASP A 82 -0.38 -24.10 3.11
C ASP A 82 0.17 -25.24 2.25
N PHE A 83 1.38 -25.67 2.57
CA PHE A 83 2.02 -26.82 1.93
C PHE A 83 3.10 -27.43 2.84
N PRO A 84 3.48 -28.70 2.63
CA PRO A 84 4.35 -29.42 3.57
C PRO A 84 5.72 -28.78 3.77
N LYS A 85 6.32 -29.03 4.95
CA LYS A 85 7.68 -28.58 5.26
C LYS A 85 8.70 -29.17 4.29
N GLY A 86 9.59 -28.33 3.79
CA GLY A 86 10.63 -28.72 2.83
C GLY A 86 10.14 -28.92 1.38
N GLN A 87 8.84 -28.81 1.12
CA GLN A 87 8.28 -28.82 -0.22
C GLN A 87 8.23 -27.41 -0.82
N GLN A 88 8.15 -27.35 -2.15
CA GLN A 88 7.93 -26.11 -2.90
C GLN A 88 6.43 -25.91 -3.14
N TYR A 89 6.01 -24.64 -3.24
CA TYR A 89 4.70 -24.28 -3.75
C TYR A 89 4.52 -24.79 -5.18
N ILE A 90 3.41 -25.50 -5.40
CA ILE A 90 3.01 -25.98 -6.72
C ILE A 90 1.79 -25.16 -7.15
N PRO A 91 1.92 -24.31 -8.20
CA PRO A 91 0.78 -23.60 -8.74
C PRO A 91 -0.36 -24.57 -9.09
N SER A 92 -1.56 -24.23 -8.67
CA SER A 92 -2.78 -24.99 -8.94
C SER A 92 -3.91 -24.04 -9.34
N ASN A 93 -5.06 -24.57 -9.74
CA ASN A 93 -6.26 -23.77 -9.97
C ASN A 93 -7.15 -23.67 -8.72
N ASN A 94 -6.68 -24.16 -7.57
CA ASN A 94 -7.45 -24.10 -6.33
C ASN A 94 -7.48 -22.68 -5.80
N ASP A 95 -8.56 -22.34 -5.10
CA ASP A 95 -8.65 -21.08 -4.37
C ASP A 95 -7.54 -21.00 -3.30
N ASN A 96 -6.70 -19.98 -3.41
CA ASN A 96 -5.64 -19.63 -2.46
C ASN A 96 -5.23 -18.17 -2.65
N ILE A 97 -4.47 -17.65 -1.69
CA ILE A 97 -4.01 -16.26 -1.69
C ILE A 97 -3.23 -15.85 -2.95
N ILE A 98 -2.36 -16.71 -3.48
CA ILE A 98 -1.56 -16.41 -4.67
C ILE A 98 -2.45 -16.26 -5.89
N ASN A 99 -3.38 -17.18 -6.06
CA ASN A 99 -4.31 -17.16 -7.18
C ASN A 99 -5.26 -15.97 -7.09
N ARG A 100 -5.79 -15.66 -5.90
CA ARG A 100 -6.72 -14.53 -5.74
C ARG A 100 -6.03 -13.19 -5.91
N LEU A 101 -4.82 -13.00 -5.36
CA LEU A 101 -4.00 -11.81 -5.63
C LEU A 101 -3.66 -11.66 -7.11
N THR A 102 -3.27 -12.75 -7.77
CA THR A 102 -2.95 -12.74 -9.21
C THR A 102 -4.16 -12.36 -10.06
N LEU A 103 -5.34 -12.91 -9.72
CA LEU A 103 -6.59 -12.62 -10.42
C LEU A 103 -7.00 -11.15 -10.24
N ALA A 104 -7.11 -10.67 -9.00
CA ALA A 104 -7.48 -9.29 -8.70
C ALA A 104 -6.49 -8.27 -9.30
N TYR A 105 -5.19 -8.58 -9.28
CA TYR A 105 -4.16 -7.75 -9.92
C TYR A 105 -4.37 -7.67 -11.44
N ASN A 106 -4.64 -8.81 -12.10
CA ASN A 106 -4.86 -8.85 -13.54
C ASN A 106 -6.18 -8.17 -13.95
N GLU A 107 -7.24 -8.32 -13.16
CA GLU A 107 -8.51 -7.62 -13.34
C GLU A 107 -8.29 -6.10 -13.26
N LEU A 108 -7.59 -5.62 -12.22
CA LEU A 108 -7.31 -4.19 -12.05
C LEU A 108 -6.35 -3.60 -13.09
N LYS A 109 -5.44 -4.40 -13.67
CA LYS A 109 -4.67 -3.97 -14.85
C LYS A 109 -5.57 -3.63 -16.03
N HIS A 110 -6.70 -4.33 -16.16
CA HIS A 110 -7.70 -4.14 -17.21
C HIS A 110 -8.98 -3.46 -16.69
N LYS A 111 -8.89 -2.72 -15.57
CA LYS A 111 -10.04 -2.07 -14.89
C LYS A 111 -10.97 -1.22 -15.77
N LYS A 112 -10.50 -0.74 -16.93
CA LYS A 112 -11.34 -0.03 -17.91
C LYS A 112 -12.45 -0.91 -18.51
N LEU A 113 -12.31 -2.23 -18.42
CA LEU A 113 -13.29 -3.22 -18.89
C LEU A 113 -14.26 -3.64 -17.78
N LEU A 114 -14.07 -3.15 -16.55
CA LEU A 114 -14.83 -3.56 -15.37
C LEU A 114 -15.82 -2.48 -14.96
N CYS A 115 -16.91 -2.86 -14.30
CA CYS A 115 -17.77 -1.91 -13.60
C CYS A 115 -17.06 -1.38 -12.35
N GLU A 116 -17.48 -0.20 -11.87
CA GLU A 116 -16.88 0.46 -10.72
C GLU A 116 -16.90 -0.42 -9.46
N ASP A 117 -17.98 -1.17 -9.23
CA ASP A 117 -18.11 -2.08 -8.08
C ASP A 117 -17.09 -3.22 -8.11
N GLN A 118 -16.78 -3.77 -9.29
CA GLN A 118 -15.75 -4.80 -9.42
C GLN A 118 -14.36 -4.21 -9.16
N VAL A 119 -14.07 -3.03 -9.72
CA VAL A 119 -12.80 -2.31 -9.44
C VAL A 119 -12.64 -2.04 -7.94
N ARG A 120 -13.73 -1.61 -7.29
CA ARG A 120 -13.75 -1.38 -5.85
C ARG A 120 -13.51 -2.68 -5.08
N THR A 121 -14.19 -3.76 -5.45
CA THR A 121 -14.04 -5.08 -4.80
C THR A 121 -12.61 -5.61 -4.92
N ASP A 122 -12.02 -5.56 -6.11
CA ASP A 122 -10.65 -6.02 -6.31
C ASP A 122 -9.61 -5.15 -5.59
N LEU A 123 -9.87 -3.84 -5.45
CA LEU A 123 -9.05 -2.97 -4.60
C LEU A 123 -9.10 -3.41 -3.14
N LEU A 124 -10.28 -3.70 -2.60
CA LEU A 124 -10.44 -4.17 -1.22
C LEU A 124 -9.72 -5.50 -0.99
N ILE A 125 -9.77 -6.39 -1.98
CA ILE A 125 -9.08 -7.69 -1.94
C ILE A 125 -7.57 -7.52 -1.92
N ILE A 126 -7.01 -6.65 -2.78
CA ILE A 126 -5.57 -6.36 -2.77
C ILE A 126 -5.14 -5.70 -1.46
N LEU A 127 -5.92 -4.73 -0.93
CA LEU A 127 -5.61 -4.07 0.34
C LEU A 127 -5.50 -5.06 1.50
N HIS A 128 -6.37 -6.06 1.52
CA HIS A 128 -6.42 -7.07 2.58
C HIS A 128 -5.37 -8.16 2.39
N LEU A 129 -5.38 -8.87 1.25
CA LEU A 129 -4.52 -10.04 1.01
C LEU A 129 -3.04 -9.69 0.94
N MET A 130 -2.67 -8.44 0.65
CA MET A 130 -1.27 -8.01 0.78
C MET A 130 -0.78 -8.03 2.23
N GLY A 131 -1.66 -7.84 3.22
CA GLY A 131 -1.34 -8.10 4.62
C GLY A 131 -1.08 -9.58 4.85
N ASP A 132 -2.05 -10.43 4.47
CA ASP A 132 -2.03 -11.89 4.67
C ASP A 132 -0.78 -12.54 4.09
N LEU A 133 -0.40 -12.15 2.87
CA LEU A 133 0.78 -12.66 2.20
C LEU A 133 2.07 -12.45 3.01
N HIS A 134 2.08 -11.44 3.89
CA HIS A 134 3.20 -11.07 4.75
C HIS A 134 3.10 -11.64 6.17
N MET A 135 1.98 -12.27 6.51
CA MET A 135 1.82 -13.06 7.72
C MET A 135 2.50 -14.42 7.51
N PRO A 136 3.57 -14.77 8.27
CA PRO A 136 4.31 -16.01 8.03
C PRO A 136 3.46 -17.28 8.04
N LEU A 137 2.47 -17.36 8.95
CA LEU A 137 1.59 -18.50 9.14
C LEU A 137 0.44 -18.60 8.12
N HIS A 138 0.30 -17.65 7.19
CA HIS A 138 -0.64 -17.76 6.06
C HIS A 138 -0.02 -18.42 4.83
N ALA A 139 1.27 -18.73 4.88
CA ALA A 139 1.98 -19.51 3.88
C ALA A 139 2.77 -20.64 4.55
N ALA A 140 2.11 -21.44 5.40
CA ALA A 140 2.75 -22.31 6.37
C ALA A 140 2.47 -23.81 6.15
N TYR A 141 2.52 -24.61 7.21
CA TYR A 141 2.45 -26.06 7.12
C TYR A 141 0.99 -26.51 7.08
N ASP A 142 0.67 -27.38 6.13
CA ASP A 142 -0.68 -27.92 5.94
C ASP A 142 -1.08 -28.89 7.06
N GLU A 143 -0.10 -29.62 7.63
CA GLU A 143 -0.31 -30.53 8.74
C GLU A 143 -0.97 -29.86 9.96
N ASP A 144 -0.56 -28.62 10.25
CA ASP A 144 -1.02 -27.83 11.40
C ASP A 144 -1.97 -26.68 11.05
N LEU A 145 -2.39 -26.58 9.78
CA LEU A 145 -3.25 -25.52 9.25
C LEU A 145 -2.66 -24.13 9.52
N GLY A 146 -1.39 -23.96 9.18
CA GLY A 146 -0.65 -22.72 9.43
C GLY A 146 -0.60 -22.37 10.92
N GLY A 147 -0.30 -23.34 11.77
CA GLY A 147 -0.19 -23.13 13.22
C GLY A 147 -1.54 -23.05 13.97
N ASN A 148 -2.68 -23.16 13.30
CA ASN A 148 -4.00 -23.17 13.98
C ASN A 148 -4.18 -24.40 14.90
N LYS A 149 -3.51 -25.52 14.60
CA LYS A 149 -3.49 -26.71 15.46
C LYS A 149 -2.38 -26.70 16.52
N VAL A 150 -1.48 -25.72 16.49
CA VAL A 150 -0.38 -25.63 17.44
C VAL A 150 -0.84 -24.87 18.67
N VAL A 151 -1.08 -25.60 19.74
CA VAL A 151 -1.52 -25.06 21.02
C VAL A 151 -0.34 -24.36 21.71
N ILE A 152 -0.55 -23.13 22.16
CA ILE A 152 0.42 -22.31 22.89
C ILE A 152 -0.18 -21.73 24.18
N GLN A 153 0.70 -21.31 25.08
CA GLN A 153 0.39 -20.54 26.28
C GLN A 153 1.44 -19.43 26.42
N TYR A 154 0.99 -18.19 26.55
CA TYR A 154 1.83 -17.04 26.88
C TYR A 154 1.38 -16.47 28.23
N ASP A 155 2.29 -16.43 29.20
CA ASP A 155 2.03 -15.98 30.58
C ASP A 155 0.77 -16.61 31.22
N THR A 156 -0.06 -15.80 31.89
CA THR A 156 -1.33 -16.18 32.53
C THR A 156 -2.50 -16.13 31.55
N ILE A 157 -2.26 -15.75 30.29
CA ILE A 157 -3.28 -15.70 29.26
C ILE A 157 -3.73 -17.14 28.93
N LYS A 158 -5.04 -17.31 28.75
CA LYS A 158 -5.66 -18.58 28.40
C LYS A 158 -4.94 -19.20 27.20
N THR A 159 -4.65 -20.50 27.30
CA THR A 159 -4.15 -21.33 26.19
C THR A 159 -4.90 -21.02 24.89
N HIS A 160 -4.15 -20.70 23.83
CA HIS A 160 -4.70 -20.47 22.48
C HIS A 160 -3.85 -21.16 21.41
N ASN A 161 -3.90 -20.71 20.15
CA ASN A 161 -3.12 -21.29 19.06
C ASN A 161 -2.07 -20.32 18.51
N LEU A 162 -1.03 -20.87 17.88
CA LEU A 162 0.12 -20.11 17.38
C LEU A 162 -0.25 -19.10 16.29
N HIS A 163 -1.20 -19.45 15.41
CA HIS A 163 -1.68 -18.58 14.33
C HIS A 163 -2.23 -17.27 14.89
N TRP A 164 -3.18 -17.38 15.82
CA TRP A 164 -3.76 -16.22 16.50
C TRP A 164 -2.72 -15.40 17.26
N PHE A 165 -1.76 -16.06 17.92
CA PHE A 165 -0.73 -15.33 18.66
C PHE A 165 0.06 -14.38 17.75
N TRP A 166 0.35 -14.81 16.53
CA TRP A 166 1.04 -13.99 15.53
C TRP A 166 0.13 -12.95 14.89
N ASP A 167 -1.10 -13.31 14.54
CA ASP A 167 -2.05 -12.38 13.91
C ASP A 167 -2.45 -11.23 14.83
N GLU A 168 -2.67 -11.52 16.11
CA GLU A 168 -3.34 -10.62 17.05
C GLU A 168 -2.45 -10.29 18.26
N ASP A 169 -2.01 -11.32 18.99
CA ASP A 169 -1.48 -11.10 20.34
C ASP A 169 -0.15 -10.34 20.33
N ILE A 170 0.78 -10.64 19.41
CA ILE A 170 2.05 -9.89 19.32
C ILE A 170 1.79 -8.39 19.10
N ILE A 171 0.86 -8.05 18.20
CA ILE A 171 0.51 -6.65 17.89
C ILE A 171 -0.15 -6.00 19.11
N ASN A 172 -1.15 -6.65 19.70
CA ASN A 172 -1.96 -6.11 20.78
C ASN A 172 -1.19 -5.97 22.10
N LEU A 173 -0.42 -7.00 22.48
CA LEU A 173 0.37 -7.00 23.71
C LEU A 173 1.50 -5.96 23.66
N THR A 174 2.13 -5.81 22.49
CA THR A 174 3.28 -4.89 22.33
C THR A 174 2.90 -3.51 21.79
N LYS A 175 1.62 -3.32 21.45
CA LYS A 175 1.01 -2.08 20.94
C LYS A 175 1.76 -1.52 19.73
N ILE A 176 2.01 -2.37 18.73
CA ILE A 176 2.74 -1.96 17.53
C ILE A 176 1.97 -0.83 16.83
N THR A 177 2.70 0.20 16.42
CA THR A 177 2.18 1.32 15.63
C THR A 177 2.86 1.41 14.26
N ASP A 178 2.30 2.23 13.36
CA ASP A 178 2.95 2.62 12.10
C ASP A 178 4.38 3.13 12.33
N ALA A 179 4.59 3.94 13.38
CA ALA A 179 5.88 4.54 13.68
C ALA A 179 6.93 3.50 14.07
N ASP A 180 6.52 2.48 14.83
CA ASP A 180 7.41 1.37 15.20
C ASP A 180 7.80 0.51 13.99
N CYS A 181 6.95 0.45 12.96
CA CYS A 181 7.28 -0.23 11.71
C CYS A 181 8.26 0.62 10.89
N LEU A 182 8.00 1.93 10.80
CA LEU A 182 8.80 2.90 10.04
C LEU A 182 10.24 3.03 10.55
N GLN A 183 10.56 2.65 11.79
CA GLN A 183 11.94 2.66 12.28
C GLN A 183 12.86 1.70 11.49
N PHE A 184 12.30 0.69 10.82
CA PHE A 184 13.05 -0.25 9.99
C PHE A 184 13.09 0.15 8.51
N TYR A 185 12.51 1.29 8.15
CA TYR A 185 12.50 1.74 6.77
C TYR A 185 13.88 2.17 6.31
N ASP A 186 14.34 1.52 5.25
CA ASP A 186 15.47 1.92 4.44
C ASP A 186 14.96 2.24 3.03
N LYS A 187 15.38 3.37 2.47
CA LYS A 187 14.96 3.81 1.13
C LYS A 187 15.28 2.79 0.04
N THR A 188 16.34 1.99 0.21
CA THR A 188 16.68 0.89 -0.71
C THR A 188 15.56 -0.15 -0.83
N MET A 189 14.74 -0.33 0.21
CA MET A 189 13.59 -1.24 0.18
C MET A 189 12.56 -0.84 -0.87
N SER A 190 12.33 0.47 -1.06
CA SER A 190 11.44 0.98 -2.10
C SER A 190 12.16 1.17 -3.44
N ASP A 191 13.40 1.66 -3.41
CA ASP A 191 14.15 2.02 -4.63
C ASP A 191 14.53 0.80 -5.47
N THR A 192 14.65 -0.39 -4.86
CA THR A 192 15.00 -1.65 -5.57
C THR A 192 13.78 -2.51 -5.92
N LEU A 193 12.60 -2.17 -5.42
CA LEU A 193 11.38 -2.94 -5.62
C LEU A 193 10.67 -2.46 -6.89
N HIS A 194 10.86 -3.20 -7.99
CA HIS A 194 10.33 -2.80 -9.29
C HIS A 194 9.22 -3.70 -9.83
N GLU A 195 9.20 -4.97 -9.45
CA GLU A 195 8.24 -5.95 -9.98
C GLU A 195 7.33 -6.53 -8.91
N VAL A 196 6.12 -6.89 -9.35
CA VAL A 196 5.13 -7.56 -8.50
C VAL A 196 5.33 -9.05 -8.66
N ASP A 197 5.73 -9.71 -7.57
CA ASP A 197 5.97 -11.16 -7.52
C ASP A 197 5.40 -11.73 -6.22
N PHE A 198 4.13 -12.11 -6.25
CA PHE A 198 3.44 -12.66 -5.09
C PHE A 198 4.05 -13.98 -4.62
N ILE A 199 4.62 -14.79 -5.52
CA ILE A 199 5.25 -16.06 -5.15
C ILE A 199 6.54 -15.81 -4.40
N SER A 200 7.39 -14.90 -4.88
CA SER A 200 8.61 -14.52 -4.16
C SER A 200 8.26 -13.93 -2.79
N TRP A 201 7.25 -13.06 -2.70
CA TRP A 201 6.87 -12.44 -1.43
C TRP A 201 6.27 -13.43 -0.43
N MET A 202 5.52 -14.43 -0.90
CA MET A 202 5.08 -15.57 -0.10
C MET A 202 6.28 -16.35 0.46
N TYR A 203 7.29 -16.64 -0.36
CA TYR A 203 8.49 -17.33 0.12
C TYR A 203 9.29 -16.50 1.12
N ASP A 204 9.33 -15.18 0.97
CA ASP A 204 9.97 -14.30 1.95
C ASP A 204 9.29 -14.41 3.33
N SER A 205 7.97 -14.46 3.38
CA SER A 205 7.21 -14.67 4.62
C SER A 205 7.44 -16.09 5.17
N ARG A 206 7.32 -17.10 4.31
CA ARG A 206 7.53 -18.51 4.67
C ARG A 206 8.95 -18.80 5.18
N SER A 207 9.95 -18.05 4.73
CA SER A 207 11.33 -18.19 5.20
C SER A 207 11.49 -17.97 6.71
N LEU A 208 10.53 -17.29 7.34
CA LEU A 208 10.53 -17.00 8.77
C LEU A 208 10.03 -18.17 9.63
N LEU A 209 9.42 -19.20 9.04
CA LEU A 209 8.75 -20.26 9.81
C LEU A 209 9.69 -20.97 10.78
N SER A 210 10.97 -21.15 10.44
CA SER A 210 11.93 -21.75 11.38
C SER A 210 12.01 -20.99 12.70
N SER A 211 11.98 -19.65 12.66
CA SER A 211 11.95 -18.79 13.85
C SER A 211 10.57 -18.72 14.50
N VAL A 212 9.50 -18.82 13.70
CA VAL A 212 8.11 -18.84 14.20
C VAL A 212 7.88 -20.06 15.10
N TYR A 213 8.38 -21.23 14.70
CA TYR A 213 8.24 -22.47 15.47
C TYR A 213 9.36 -22.72 16.49
N ASP A 214 10.25 -21.75 16.74
CA ASP A 214 11.38 -21.89 17.68
C ASP A 214 10.97 -21.56 19.12
N PHE A 215 10.23 -22.48 19.75
CA PHE A 215 9.86 -22.40 21.17
C PHE A 215 9.73 -23.79 21.83
N PRO A 216 10.00 -23.92 23.13
CA PRO A 216 9.96 -25.21 23.82
C PRO A 216 8.53 -25.62 24.18
N GLY A 217 8.11 -26.78 23.70
CA GLY A 217 6.81 -27.37 24.06
C GLY A 217 5.65 -26.50 23.57
N PHE A 218 4.94 -25.88 24.49
CA PHE A 218 3.79 -25.01 24.19
C PHE A 218 3.89 -23.64 24.89
N ILE A 219 5.01 -23.31 25.54
CA ILE A 219 5.15 -22.07 26.31
C ILE A 219 5.88 -21.03 25.46
N LEU A 220 5.26 -19.86 25.31
CA LEU A 220 5.89 -18.66 24.75
C LEU A 220 6.28 -17.74 25.91
N ASP A 221 7.53 -17.31 25.95
CA ASP A 221 8.05 -16.41 26.97
C ASP A 221 8.15 -14.96 26.46
N GLU A 222 8.51 -14.05 27.36
CA GLU A 222 8.70 -12.64 27.01
C GLU A 222 9.77 -12.44 25.93
N LYS A 223 10.80 -13.29 25.93
CA LYS A 223 11.86 -13.24 24.92
C LYS A 223 11.31 -13.59 23.54
N TYR A 224 10.47 -14.60 23.42
CA TYR A 224 9.76 -14.95 22.19
C TYR A 224 8.89 -13.78 21.70
N LEU A 225 8.12 -13.15 22.61
CA LEU A 225 7.29 -11.98 22.27
C LEU A 225 8.15 -10.84 21.71
N GLN A 226 9.21 -10.43 22.42
CA GLN A 226 10.02 -9.29 22.00
C GLN A 226 10.85 -9.57 20.74
N THR A 227 11.29 -10.81 20.54
CA THR A 227 12.00 -11.22 19.31
C THR A 227 11.06 -11.15 18.10
N ASN A 228 9.87 -11.71 18.23
CA ASN A 228 8.93 -11.78 17.12
C ASN A 228 8.17 -10.47 16.89
N LYS A 229 8.07 -9.58 17.88
CA LYS A 229 7.65 -8.18 17.69
C LYS A 229 8.44 -7.50 16.57
N VAL A 230 9.78 -7.64 16.58
CA VAL A 230 10.65 -7.05 15.56
C VAL A 230 10.40 -7.66 14.18
N VAL A 231 10.09 -8.97 14.13
CA VAL A 231 9.74 -9.67 12.89
C VAL A 231 8.41 -9.15 12.33
N VAL A 232 7.39 -9.04 13.18
CA VAL A 232 6.06 -8.51 12.83
C VAL A 232 6.17 -7.08 12.30
N GLN A 233 6.89 -6.18 13.00
CA GLN A 233 7.11 -4.80 12.55
C GLN A 233 7.74 -4.73 11.16
N LYS A 234 8.72 -5.60 10.87
CA LYS A 234 9.36 -5.69 9.54
C LYS A 234 8.41 -6.25 8.49
N GLN A 235 7.58 -7.24 8.82
CA GLN A 235 6.62 -7.81 7.89
C GLN A 235 5.50 -6.83 7.55
N LEU A 236 4.94 -6.13 8.53
CA LEU A 236 3.96 -5.06 8.32
C LEU A 236 4.53 -3.94 7.43
N LEU A 237 5.78 -3.54 7.65
CA LEU A 237 6.47 -2.58 6.78
C LEU A 237 6.66 -3.09 5.35
N LYS A 238 7.14 -4.33 5.18
CA LYS A 238 7.31 -4.95 3.86
C LYS A 238 5.99 -5.04 3.11
N ALA A 239 4.92 -5.46 3.80
CA ALA A 239 3.58 -5.53 3.26
C ALA A 239 3.11 -4.16 2.74
N GLY A 240 3.27 -3.10 3.55
CA GLY A 240 2.92 -1.73 3.16
C GLY A 240 3.69 -1.24 1.93
N ILE A 241 5.01 -1.43 1.88
CA ILE A 241 5.84 -0.99 0.74
C ILE A 241 5.48 -1.76 -0.54
N ARG A 242 5.27 -3.09 -0.45
CA ARG A 242 4.89 -3.92 -1.60
C ARG A 242 3.48 -3.62 -2.08
N LEU A 243 2.54 -3.41 -1.16
CA LEU A 243 1.20 -2.96 -1.48
C LEU A 243 1.23 -1.59 -2.18
N ALA A 244 2.07 -0.66 -1.72
CA ALA A 244 2.26 0.63 -2.41
C ALA A 244 2.78 0.47 -3.84
N LEU A 245 3.74 -0.43 -4.09
CA LEU A 245 4.18 -0.74 -5.46
C LEU A 245 3.02 -1.25 -6.31
N VAL A 246 2.25 -2.22 -5.80
CA VAL A 246 1.08 -2.79 -6.50
C VAL A 246 0.09 -1.69 -6.85
N LEU A 247 -0.28 -0.87 -5.87
CA LEU A 247 -1.22 0.25 -6.04
C LEU A 247 -0.70 1.29 -7.02
N ASN A 248 0.59 1.64 -6.97
CA ASN A 248 1.23 2.52 -7.93
C ASN A 248 1.13 1.95 -9.35
N LYS A 249 1.46 0.68 -9.57
CA LYS A 249 1.33 0.07 -10.91
C LYS A 249 -0.12 0.03 -11.40
N LEU A 250 -1.08 -0.19 -10.51
CA LEU A 250 -2.48 -0.38 -10.88
C LEU A 250 -3.23 0.93 -11.08
N PHE A 251 -2.99 1.95 -10.25
CA PHE A 251 -3.82 3.16 -10.21
C PHE A 251 -3.07 4.43 -10.63
N TYR A 252 -1.79 4.32 -10.99
CA TYR A 252 -1.09 5.41 -11.65
C TYR A 252 -1.72 5.64 -13.01
N SER A 253 -2.08 6.90 -13.25
CA SER A 253 -2.62 7.34 -14.53
C SER A 253 -1.69 8.43 -15.05
N PRO A 254 -0.79 8.13 -16.00
CA PRO A 254 0.08 9.15 -16.54
C PRO A 254 -0.77 10.25 -17.16
N ALA A 255 -0.31 11.51 -17.09
CA ALA A 255 -1.05 12.59 -17.75
C ALA A 255 -1.25 12.28 -19.24
N PRO A 256 -2.44 12.60 -19.80
CA PRO A 256 -2.79 12.28 -21.17
C PRO A 256 -1.77 12.88 -22.14
N ILE A 257 -1.53 12.20 -23.27
CA ILE A 257 -0.75 12.79 -24.36
C ILE A 257 -1.64 13.86 -25.00
N ILE A 258 -1.19 15.11 -24.97
CA ILE A 258 -1.92 16.26 -25.51
C ILE A 258 -1.09 17.01 -26.54
N ASP A 259 -1.78 17.62 -27.50
CA ASP A 259 -1.16 18.58 -28.42
C ASP A 259 -1.02 19.93 -27.71
N PHE A 260 0.16 20.14 -27.10
CA PHE A 260 0.47 21.40 -26.44
C PHE A 260 0.45 22.60 -27.38
N SER A 261 0.71 22.41 -28.68
CA SER A 261 0.66 23.50 -29.66
C SER A 261 -0.78 23.97 -29.85
N ALA A 262 -1.72 23.03 -29.99
CA ALA A 262 -3.14 23.33 -30.12
C ALA A 262 -3.69 24.04 -28.86
N ILE A 263 -3.34 23.53 -27.67
CA ILE A 263 -3.80 24.13 -26.40
C ILE A 263 -3.20 25.51 -26.21
N THR A 264 -1.89 25.65 -26.43
CA THR A 264 -1.20 26.93 -26.26
C THR A 264 -1.73 28.00 -27.22
N ALA A 265 -2.10 27.62 -28.45
CA ALA A 265 -2.68 28.53 -29.44
C ALA A 265 -4.03 29.13 -29.01
N THR A 266 -4.73 28.55 -28.02
CA THR A 266 -5.95 29.14 -27.46
C THR A 266 -5.68 30.36 -26.58
N TYR A 267 -4.44 30.56 -26.13
CA TYR A 267 -4.05 31.70 -25.31
C TYR A 267 -3.48 32.83 -26.18
N LYS A 268 -3.94 34.07 -25.95
CA LYS A 268 -3.51 35.27 -26.69
C LYS A 268 -1.98 35.43 -26.76
N ASN A 269 -1.27 35.12 -25.68
CA ASN A 269 0.19 35.15 -25.59
C ASN A 269 0.78 33.75 -25.34
N GLY A 270 0.15 32.73 -25.92
CA GLY A 270 0.63 31.36 -25.85
C GLY A 270 1.90 31.17 -26.67
N ILE A 271 2.92 30.50 -26.11
CA ILE A 271 4.14 30.12 -26.84
C ILE A 271 4.52 28.65 -26.60
N ASP A 272 5.09 28.01 -27.62
CA ASP A 272 5.74 26.71 -27.44
C ASP A 272 6.89 26.86 -26.42
N VAL A 273 6.95 25.93 -25.46
CA VAL A 273 7.98 25.89 -24.41
C VAL A 273 9.40 25.93 -25.00
N LYS A 274 9.63 25.31 -26.16
CA LYS A 274 10.94 25.30 -26.84
C LYS A 274 11.43 26.69 -27.23
N ASN A 275 10.51 27.64 -27.40
CA ASN A 275 10.81 29.00 -27.79
C ASN A 275 10.99 29.94 -26.59
N ALA A 276 10.95 29.45 -25.33
CA ALA A 276 10.94 30.27 -24.13
C ALA A 276 12.07 31.33 -24.08
N GLU A 277 13.28 30.98 -24.53
CA GLU A 277 14.44 31.89 -24.58
C GLU A 277 14.22 33.12 -25.48
N ASN A 278 13.37 33.02 -26.51
CA ASN A 278 13.08 34.12 -27.43
C ASN A 278 12.09 35.16 -26.84
N TYR A 279 11.60 34.92 -25.63
CA TYR A 279 10.55 35.70 -24.98
C TYR A 279 10.98 36.26 -23.61
N LEU A 280 12.28 36.41 -23.36
CA LEU A 280 12.80 37.08 -22.17
C LEU A 280 12.15 38.47 -21.98
N GLY A 281 11.72 38.75 -20.76
CA GLY A 281 11.01 39.98 -20.37
C GLY A 281 9.54 40.04 -20.78
N LYS A 282 9.01 39.06 -21.52
CA LYS A 282 7.62 39.05 -21.99
C LYS A 282 6.73 38.20 -21.09
N LYS A 283 5.48 38.66 -20.89
CA LYS A 283 4.43 37.91 -20.20
C LYS A 283 3.71 36.98 -21.16
N VAL A 284 3.83 35.68 -20.95
CA VAL A 284 3.32 34.62 -21.83
C VAL A 284 2.54 33.57 -21.06
N THR A 285 1.90 32.66 -21.79
CA THR A 285 1.39 31.38 -21.27
C THR A 285 2.12 30.25 -21.98
N VAL A 286 2.61 29.27 -21.20
CA VAL A 286 3.34 28.10 -21.72
C VAL A 286 2.68 26.85 -21.20
N CYS A 287 2.21 25.99 -22.10
CA CYS A 287 1.64 24.70 -21.73
C CYS A 287 2.61 23.57 -22.03
N SER A 288 2.92 22.73 -21.04
CA SER A 288 3.83 21.59 -21.20
C SER A 288 3.66 20.56 -20.09
N ARG A 289 4.25 19.38 -20.27
CA ARG A 289 4.32 18.34 -19.23
C ARG A 289 5.38 18.73 -18.20
N VAL A 290 5.10 18.44 -16.94
CA VAL A 290 6.08 18.46 -15.86
C VAL A 290 6.96 17.21 -15.94
N TYR A 291 8.26 17.40 -16.13
CA TYR A 291 9.23 16.30 -16.30
C TYR A 291 10.02 15.99 -15.03
N SER A 292 10.26 16.99 -14.19
CA SER A 292 10.94 16.80 -12.91
C SER A 292 10.66 17.96 -11.97
N ILE A 293 10.57 17.67 -10.68
CA ILE A 293 10.42 18.67 -9.63
C ILE A 293 11.56 18.49 -8.64
N ARG A 294 12.21 19.59 -8.25
CA ARG A 294 13.19 19.64 -7.17
C ARG A 294 12.69 20.63 -6.13
N SER A 295 12.42 20.16 -4.93
CA SER A 295 11.88 20.97 -3.83
C SER A 295 12.84 21.02 -2.66
N SER A 296 12.89 22.17 -1.99
CA SER A 296 13.61 22.44 -0.74
C SER A 296 12.77 23.37 0.12
N PRO A 297 13.10 23.63 1.41
CA PRO A 297 12.36 24.61 2.21
C PRO A 297 12.37 26.04 1.64
N ALA A 298 13.35 26.39 0.80
CA ALA A 298 13.52 27.73 0.27
C ALA A 298 12.95 27.93 -1.14
N ILE A 299 12.96 26.87 -1.97
CA ILE A 299 12.63 26.97 -3.38
C ILE A 299 12.20 25.61 -3.96
N THR A 300 11.20 25.65 -4.82
CA THR A 300 10.80 24.56 -5.72
C THR A 300 11.05 24.96 -7.16
N GLN A 301 11.69 24.05 -7.90
CA GLN A 301 12.00 24.15 -9.31
C GLN A 301 11.24 23.06 -10.06
N ILE A 302 10.39 23.45 -11.00
CA ILE A 302 9.60 22.54 -11.83
C ILE A 302 10.12 22.65 -13.26
N SER A 303 10.72 21.57 -13.78
CA SER A 303 11.20 21.49 -15.14
C SER A 303 10.08 21.06 -16.08
N ILE A 304 9.82 21.87 -17.11
CA ILE A 304 8.81 21.56 -18.12
C ILE A 304 9.43 21.49 -19.52
N GLY A 305 8.82 20.73 -20.42
CA GLY A 305 9.30 20.50 -21.79
C GLY A 305 10.46 19.51 -21.92
N ASN A 306 11.26 19.30 -20.88
CA ASN A 306 12.23 18.21 -20.76
C ASN A 306 12.67 18.05 -19.29
N LYS A 307 13.45 17.02 -18.96
CA LYS A 307 14.12 16.88 -17.66
C LYS A 307 15.27 17.88 -17.51
N PHE A 308 15.49 18.38 -16.30
CA PHE A 308 16.70 19.14 -15.98
C PHE A 308 17.97 18.31 -16.27
N PRO A 309 19.06 18.89 -16.84
CA PRO A 309 19.27 20.33 -17.15
C PRO A 309 18.86 20.77 -18.57
N ASN A 310 18.23 19.88 -19.34
CA ASN A 310 17.88 20.09 -20.75
C ASN A 310 16.49 20.69 -20.95
N ASN A 311 15.83 21.09 -19.87
CA ASN A 311 14.51 21.68 -19.91
C ASN A 311 14.57 23.10 -20.49
N PRO A 312 13.71 23.44 -21.46
CA PRO A 312 13.69 24.77 -22.06
C PRO A 312 13.13 25.85 -21.13
N LEU A 313 12.30 25.48 -20.13
CA LEU A 313 11.77 26.41 -19.14
C LEU A 313 11.71 25.78 -17.75
N THR A 314 12.01 26.57 -16.71
CA THR A 314 11.85 26.19 -15.30
C THR A 314 10.81 27.08 -14.63
N ILE A 315 9.84 26.51 -13.93
CA ILE A 315 8.96 27.27 -13.05
C ILE A 315 9.59 27.31 -11.66
N ILE A 316 9.65 28.51 -11.07
CA ILE A 316 10.24 28.76 -9.77
C ILE A 316 9.14 29.21 -8.82
N ILE A 317 9.01 28.50 -7.70
CA ILE A 317 8.12 28.89 -6.59
C ILE A 317 8.97 28.98 -5.33
N PHE A 318 9.02 30.16 -4.73
CA PHE A 318 9.77 30.39 -3.49
C PHE A 318 9.01 29.86 -2.27
N GLY A 319 9.74 29.35 -1.29
CA GLY A 319 9.19 28.75 -0.07
C GLY A 319 8.24 29.64 0.72
N LYS A 320 8.45 30.96 0.67
CA LYS A 320 7.54 31.97 1.25
C LYS A 320 6.10 31.89 0.72
N ASN A 321 5.90 31.29 -0.46
CA ASN A 321 4.59 31.18 -1.11
C ASN A 321 3.95 29.80 -0.93
N TYR A 322 4.61 28.82 -0.29
CA TYR A 322 4.09 27.44 -0.18
C TYR A 322 2.74 27.37 0.52
N SER A 323 2.49 28.23 1.51
CA SER A 323 1.20 28.31 2.22
C SER A 323 0.03 28.75 1.33
N ARG A 324 0.29 29.29 0.14
CA ARG A 324 -0.75 29.65 -0.84
C ARG A 324 -1.27 28.43 -1.61
N PHE A 325 -0.53 27.33 -1.63
CA PHE A 325 -0.91 26.11 -2.33
C PHE A 325 -1.64 25.17 -1.36
N SER A 326 -2.65 24.46 -1.86
CA SER A 326 -3.50 23.58 -1.04
C SER A 326 -2.78 22.34 -0.50
N GLN A 327 -1.66 21.97 -1.11
CA GLN A 327 -0.84 20.81 -0.76
C GLN A 327 0.60 21.05 -1.27
N PRO A 328 1.59 20.21 -0.88
CA PRO A 328 2.95 20.35 -1.36
C PRO A 328 3.04 20.32 -2.90
N LEU A 329 3.96 21.12 -3.45
CA LEU A 329 4.08 21.34 -4.90
C LEU A 329 4.44 20.07 -5.69
N ILE A 330 5.20 19.17 -5.06
CA ILE A 330 5.55 17.86 -5.63
C ILE A 330 4.27 17.04 -5.88
N ASP A 331 3.32 17.10 -4.96
CA ASP A 331 2.06 16.34 -5.03
C ASP A 331 1.08 16.96 -6.04
N LEU A 332 1.08 18.29 -6.16
CA LEU A 332 0.24 19.00 -7.14
C LEU A 332 0.65 18.71 -8.58
N TYR A 333 1.95 18.75 -8.86
CA TYR A 333 2.43 18.93 -10.23
C TYR A 333 3.22 17.75 -10.79
N THR A 334 3.54 16.73 -9.99
CA THR A 334 4.25 15.53 -10.50
C THR A 334 3.46 14.88 -11.62
N ASP A 335 4.14 14.71 -12.75
CA ASP A 335 3.61 14.09 -13.96
C ASP A 335 2.34 14.74 -14.53
N LYS A 336 2.05 16.00 -14.18
CA LYS A 336 0.91 16.74 -14.73
C LYS A 336 1.25 17.41 -16.04
N ASN A 337 0.22 17.58 -16.86
CA ASN A 337 0.22 18.58 -17.91
C ASN A 337 -0.24 19.90 -17.31
N ILE A 338 0.51 20.98 -17.53
CA ILE A 338 0.17 22.29 -16.97
C ILE A 338 0.27 23.39 -18.02
N CYS A 339 -0.47 24.47 -17.80
CA CYS A 339 -0.23 25.77 -18.42
C CYS A 339 0.21 26.75 -17.33
N VAL A 340 1.38 27.36 -17.50
CA VAL A 340 1.90 28.40 -16.61
C VAL A 340 1.85 29.76 -17.27
N LYS A 341 1.37 30.77 -16.55
CA LYS A 341 1.32 32.17 -16.98
C LYS A 341 2.35 32.97 -16.19
N GLY A 342 3.11 33.82 -16.86
CA GLY A 342 4.06 34.70 -16.18
C GLY A 342 5.06 35.35 -17.12
N THR A 343 5.94 36.16 -16.53
CA THR A 343 7.03 36.79 -17.27
C THR A 343 8.23 35.85 -17.33
N ILE A 344 8.74 35.60 -18.53
CA ILE A 344 9.98 34.82 -18.67
C ILE A 344 11.15 35.71 -18.26
N THR A 345 11.89 35.24 -17.28
CA THR A 345 13.15 35.82 -16.79
C THR A 345 14.29 34.84 -17.02
N GLU A 346 15.51 35.27 -16.81
CA GLU A 346 16.68 34.40 -16.93
C GLU A 346 17.39 34.28 -15.59
N TYR A 347 17.86 33.07 -15.27
CA TYR A 347 18.81 32.85 -14.18
C TYR A 347 19.90 31.91 -14.64
N LYS A 348 21.16 32.38 -14.57
CA LYS A 348 22.35 31.62 -15.02
C LYS A 348 22.21 31.06 -16.45
N GLY A 349 21.70 31.88 -17.38
CA GLY A 349 21.53 31.48 -18.78
C GLY A 349 20.39 30.49 -19.03
N LYS A 350 19.47 30.32 -18.08
CA LYS A 350 18.30 29.43 -18.22
C LYS A 350 17.00 30.22 -18.08
N PRO A 351 16.07 30.12 -19.04
CA PRO A 351 14.75 30.72 -18.93
C PRO A 351 13.97 30.16 -17.74
N GLN A 352 13.26 31.04 -17.03
CA GLN A 352 12.40 30.68 -15.92
C GLN A 352 11.18 31.60 -15.79
N ILE A 353 10.09 31.08 -15.21
CA ILE A 353 8.95 31.89 -14.75
C ILE A 353 8.88 31.76 -13.23
N VAL A 354 8.89 32.89 -12.53
CA VAL A 354 8.61 32.93 -11.09
C VAL A 354 7.10 33.01 -10.89
N VAL A 355 6.55 32.07 -10.11
CA VAL A 355 5.12 32.01 -9.78
C VAL A 355 4.95 32.29 -8.29
N ASP A 356 4.21 33.36 -8.00
CA ASP A 356 3.81 33.70 -6.63
C ASP A 356 2.38 33.25 -6.32
N ASP A 357 1.52 33.14 -7.33
CA ASP A 357 0.08 32.83 -7.20
C ASP A 357 -0.25 31.45 -7.81
N PRO A 358 -0.90 30.53 -7.08
CA PRO A 358 -1.34 29.25 -7.64
C PRO A 358 -2.24 29.38 -8.88
N GLY A 359 -3.00 30.47 -8.99
CA GLY A 359 -3.87 30.74 -10.14
C GLY A 359 -3.13 30.99 -11.46
N ASP A 360 -1.82 31.21 -11.42
CA ASP A 360 -0.97 31.30 -12.62
C ASP A 360 -0.56 29.92 -13.17
N ILE A 361 -0.89 28.81 -12.48
CA ILE A 361 -0.66 27.45 -12.97
C ILE A 361 -2.00 26.70 -13.07
N LEU A 362 -2.40 26.40 -14.30
CA LEU A 362 -3.54 25.55 -14.61
C LEU A 362 -3.07 24.11 -14.85
N ILE A 363 -3.69 23.12 -14.19
CA ILE A 363 -3.51 21.70 -14.51
C ILE A 363 -4.51 21.32 -15.61
N LEU A 364 -4.04 20.64 -16.66
CA LEU A 364 -4.82 20.24 -17.84
C LEU A 364 -5.44 18.85 -17.72
#